data_AF-A0A2S2QGC9-F1
#
_entry.id   AF-A0A2S2QGC9-F1
#
_cell.length_a   1.000
_cell.length_b   1.000
_cell.length_c   1.000
_cell.angle_alpha   90.00
_cell.angle_beta   90.00
_cell.angle_gamma   90.00
#
_symmetry.space_group_name_H-M   'P 1'
#
loop_
_entity.id
_entity.type
_entity.pdbx_description
1 polymer ?
#
loop_
_entity_poly.entity_id
_entity_poly.type
_entity_poly.pdbx_seq_one_letter_code
_entity_poly.pdbx_strand_id
1 'polypeptide(L)'
;MGHTYLKKANIFSHHLASTSQPHSICPTQIETVRLSLSCAFPMTLPPKHIRPSEVEHAIHHSPRRKTSGYDLITSEVAIKLPKKAILMLTYIYNSMLRLSYFPVLWKFSV
;
A
#
# COMPACT_ATOMS: atom_id res chain seq x y z
N MET A 1 40.92 -1.70 15.11
CA MET A 1 39.80 -1.11 14.33
C MET A 1 38.41 -1.73 14.63
N GLY A 2 38.27 -2.82 15.41
CA GLY A 2 36.97 -3.46 15.69
C GLY A 2 36.09 -2.83 16.78
N HIS A 3 36.68 -2.11 17.76
CA HIS A 3 35.93 -1.57 18.91
C HIS A 3 34.90 -0.48 18.55
N THR A 4 35.15 0.29 17.49
CA THR A 4 34.25 1.38 17.07
C THR A 4 32.96 0.85 16.43
N TYR A 5 33.03 -0.27 15.70
CA TYR A 5 31.87 -0.88 15.06
C TYR A 5 30.92 -1.51 16.07
N LEU A 6 31.45 -2.19 17.09
CA LEU A 6 30.65 -2.74 18.19
C LEU A 6 29.90 -1.63 18.94
N LYS A 7 30.55 -0.50 19.20
CA LYS A 7 29.92 0.64 19.86
C LYS A 7 28.77 1.23 19.03
N LYS A 8 28.96 1.37 17.71
CA LYS A 8 27.91 1.82 16.80
C LYS A 8 26.73 0.83 16.74
N ALA A 9 27.03 -0.47 16.68
CA ALA A 9 26.00 -1.51 16.70
C ALA A 9 25.17 -1.49 17.99
N ASN A 10 25.83 -1.31 19.14
CA ASN A 10 25.14 -1.21 20.44
C ASN A 10 24.26 0.04 20.55
N ILE A 11 24.74 1.20 20.08
CA ILE A 11 23.95 2.44 20.05
C ILE A 11 22.71 2.25 19.15
N PHE A 12 22.89 1.64 17.98
CA PHE A 12 21.78 1.36 17.06
C PHE A 12 20.77 0.36 17.65
N SER A 13 21.25 -0.71 18.27
CA SER A 13 20.40 -1.70 18.95
C SER A 13 19.60 -1.07 20.08
N HIS A 14 20.23 -0.21 20.89
CA HIS A 14 19.55 0.48 21.99
C HIS A 14 18.51 1.47 21.47
N HIS A 15 18.84 2.23 20.42
CA HIS A 15 17.89 3.13 19.77
C HIS A 15 16.68 2.36 19.25
N LEU A 16 16.88 1.28 18.49
CA LEU A 16 15.80 0.43 18.00
C LEU A 16 14.94 -0.14 19.14
N ALA A 17 15.57 -0.59 20.22
CA ALA A 17 14.87 -1.09 21.39
C ALA A 17 14.00 -0.01 22.04
N SER A 18 14.48 1.23 22.12
CA SER A 18 13.70 2.35 22.67
C SER A 18 12.54 2.79 21.77
N THR A 19 12.72 2.78 20.44
CA THR A 19 11.70 3.25 19.50
C THR A 19 10.66 2.19 19.19
N SER A 20 10.99 0.91 19.37
CA SER A 20 10.10 -0.23 19.13
C SER A 20 9.36 -0.68 20.39
N GLN A 21 9.31 0.18 21.42
CA GLN A 21 8.47 -0.09 22.59
C GLN A 21 7.00 -0.05 22.18
N PRO A 22 6.17 -1.01 22.65
CA PRO A 22 4.73 -0.96 22.46
C PRO A 22 4.21 0.39 22.96
N HIS A 23 3.47 1.10 22.11
CA HIS A 23 2.77 2.29 22.56
C HIS A 23 1.84 1.91 23.72
N SER A 24 1.83 2.68 24.81
CA SER A 24 0.87 2.46 25.89
C SER A 24 -0.51 2.87 25.39
N ILE A 25 -1.20 1.94 24.72
CA ILE A 25 -2.53 2.19 24.16
C ILE A 25 -3.48 2.30 25.35
N CYS A 26 -3.98 3.50 25.62
CA CYS A 26 -4.96 3.71 26.67
C CYS A 26 -6.22 2.86 26.40
N PRO A 27 -6.86 2.26 27.43
CA PRO A 27 -8.09 1.48 27.27
C PRO A 27 -9.19 2.23 26.51
N THR A 28 -9.27 3.55 26.70
CA THR A 28 -10.20 4.43 25.97
C THR A 28 -9.96 4.45 24.46
N GLN A 29 -8.70 4.39 24.01
CA GLN A 29 -8.39 4.33 22.57
C GLN A 29 -8.77 2.98 21.97
N ILE A 30 -8.59 1.90 22.74
CA ILE A 30 -9.01 0.55 22.32
C ILE A 30 -10.51 0.53 22.09
N GLU A 31 -11.32 1.09 23.01
CA GLU A 31 -12.77 1.08 22.81
C GLU A 31 -13.25 2.00 21.69
N THR A 32 -12.61 3.15 21.47
CA THR A 32 -12.92 3.99 20.30
C THR A 32 -12.67 3.26 18.98
N VAL A 33 -11.58 2.51 18.89
CA VAL A 33 -11.27 1.69 17.70
C VAL A 33 -12.27 0.56 17.56
N ARG A 34 -12.60 -0.15 18.65
CA ARG A 34 -13.59 -1.23 18.61
C ARG A 34 -14.95 -0.74 18.16
N LEU A 35 -15.45 0.37 18.73
CA LEU A 35 -16.70 1.01 18.33
C LEU A 35 -16.70 1.45 16.87
N SER A 36 -15.57 1.96 16.37
CA SER A 36 -15.45 2.33 14.96
C SER A 36 -15.48 1.11 14.03
N LEU A 37 -14.89 -0.01 14.45
CA LEU A 37 -14.89 -1.27 13.69
C LEU A 37 -16.24 -2.00 13.73
N SER A 38 -17.00 -1.86 14.82
CA SER A 38 -18.33 -2.46 14.97
C SER A 38 -19.47 -1.56 14.48
N CYS A 39 -19.21 -0.28 14.22
CA CYS A 39 -20.15 0.59 13.54
C CYS A 39 -20.44 0.06 12.13
N ALA A 40 -21.72 0.00 11.75
CA ALA A 40 -22.09 -0.29 10.37
C ALA A 40 -21.40 0.72 9.45
N PHE A 41 -20.81 0.22 8.34
CA PHE A 41 -20.07 1.05 7.38
C PHE A 41 -20.84 2.35 7.15
N PRO A 42 -20.21 3.53 7.32
CA PRO A 42 -20.89 4.78 7.02
C PRO A 42 -21.40 4.65 5.58
N MET A 43 -22.70 4.89 5.38
CA MET A 43 -23.30 4.94 4.04
C MET A 43 -22.68 6.11 3.28
N THR A 44 -21.48 5.90 2.78
CA THR A 44 -20.77 6.83 1.92
C THR A 44 -21.30 6.64 0.51
N LEU A 45 -21.31 7.73 -0.25
CA LEU A 45 -21.60 7.66 -1.66
C LEU A 45 -20.67 6.63 -2.33
N PRO A 46 -21.16 5.86 -3.31
CA PRO A 46 -20.32 4.90 -4.01
C PRO A 46 -19.07 5.59 -4.55
N PRO A 47 -17.92 4.91 -4.54
CA PRO A 47 -16.68 5.46 -5.08
C PRO A 47 -16.89 5.94 -6.52
N LYS A 48 -16.32 7.10 -6.84
CA LYS A 48 -16.32 7.59 -8.23
C LYS A 48 -15.62 6.57 -9.12
N HIS A 49 -16.15 6.37 -10.32
CA HIS A 49 -15.49 5.52 -11.31
C HIS A 49 -14.17 6.15 -11.74
N ILE A 50 -13.16 5.29 -11.88
CA ILE A 50 -11.86 5.60 -12.43
C ILE A 50 -11.99 5.67 -13.96
N ARG A 51 -11.43 6.71 -14.55
CA ARG A 51 -11.34 6.93 -16.00
C ARG A 51 -10.05 6.32 -16.56
N PRO A 52 -10.02 5.90 -17.83
CA PRO A 52 -8.79 5.40 -18.45
C PRO A 52 -7.62 6.40 -18.41
N SER A 53 -7.92 7.70 -18.53
CA SER A 53 -6.92 8.78 -18.42
C SER A 53 -6.29 8.87 -17.03
N GLU A 54 -7.03 8.54 -15.97
CA GLU A 54 -6.51 8.52 -14.60
C GLU A 54 -5.57 7.32 -14.40
N VAL A 55 -5.90 6.18 -15.01
CA VAL A 55 -5.02 4.98 -15.01
C VAL A 55 -3.72 5.28 -15.76
N GLU A 56 -3.82 5.88 -16.94
CA GLU A 56 -2.65 6.29 -17.73
C GLU A 56 -1.77 7.28 -16.95
N HIS A 57 -2.39 8.32 -16.36
CA HIS A 57 -1.69 9.29 -15.53
C HIS A 57 -0.97 8.61 -14.35
N ALA A 58 -1.64 7.70 -13.64
CA ALA A 58 -1.06 6.98 -12.51
C ALA A 58 0.15 6.12 -12.91
N ILE A 59 0.09 5.46 -14.08
CA ILE A 59 1.22 4.68 -14.61
C ILE A 59 2.42 5.59 -14.91
N HIS A 60 2.18 6.73 -15.57
CA HIS A 60 3.25 7.67 -15.93
C HIS A 60 3.90 8.36 -14.73
N HIS A 61 3.16 8.56 -13.64
CA HIS A 61 3.66 9.21 -12.42
C HIS A 61 4.20 8.20 -11.38
N SER A 62 4.17 6.90 -11.68
CA SER A 62 4.71 5.88 -10.79
C SER A 62 6.26 5.92 -10.76
N PRO A 63 6.90 5.75 -9.59
CA PRO A 63 8.36 5.77 -9.49
C PRO A 63 9.01 4.66 -10.34
N ARG A 64 9.90 5.06 -11.24
CA ARG A 64 10.56 4.17 -12.22
C ARG A 64 11.56 3.16 -11.61
N ARG A 65 11.93 3.35 -10.35
CA ARG A 65 12.94 2.53 -9.65
C ARG A 65 12.34 1.52 -8.68
N LYS A 66 11.05 1.24 -8.81
CA LYS A 66 10.42 0.16 -8.03
C LYS A 66 10.80 -1.19 -8.62
N THR A 67 11.11 -2.14 -7.75
CA THR A 67 11.26 -3.56 -8.14
C THR A 67 9.96 -4.04 -8.79
N SER A 68 10.07 -4.89 -9.80
CA SER A 68 8.89 -5.54 -10.37
C SER A 68 8.17 -6.36 -9.31
N GLY A 69 6.84 -6.39 -9.38
CA GLY A 69 6.06 -7.31 -8.56
C GLY A 69 6.27 -8.76 -8.97
N TYR A 70 5.46 -9.64 -8.39
CA TYR A 70 5.43 -11.07 -8.72
C TYR A 70 5.15 -11.34 -10.21
N ASP A 71 4.43 -10.43 -10.87
CA ASP A 71 4.09 -10.47 -12.28
C ASP A 71 5.26 -10.10 -13.23
N LEU A 72 6.41 -9.71 -12.68
CA LEU A 72 7.60 -9.24 -13.42
C LEU A 72 7.32 -8.01 -14.30
N ILE A 73 6.19 -7.32 -14.10
CA ILE A 73 5.87 -6.11 -14.86
C ILE A 73 6.62 -4.93 -14.24
N THR A 74 7.65 -4.46 -14.93
CA THR A 74 8.39 -3.27 -14.51
C THR A 74 7.60 -1.99 -14.85
N SER A 75 7.94 -0.88 -14.17
CA SER A 75 7.39 0.44 -14.51
C SER A 75 7.66 0.85 -15.97
N GLU A 76 8.74 0.38 -16.57
CA GLU A 76 9.07 0.66 -17.97
C GLU A 76 8.13 -0.07 -18.94
N VAL A 77 7.77 -1.30 -18.62
CA VAL A 77 6.78 -2.08 -19.39
C VAL A 77 5.39 -1.48 -19.22
N ALA A 78 5.02 -1.10 -18.00
CA ALA A 78 3.73 -0.48 -17.70
C ALA A 78 3.47 0.78 -18.54
N ILE A 79 4.50 1.62 -18.73
CA ILE A 79 4.41 2.85 -19.54
C ILE A 79 4.17 2.56 -21.03
N LYS A 80 4.56 1.37 -21.52
CA LYS A 80 4.44 0.98 -22.93
C LYS A 80 3.18 0.14 -23.21
N LEU A 81 2.26 0.04 -22.26
CA LEU A 81 1.05 -0.75 -22.43
C LEU A 81 0.16 -0.19 -23.56
N PRO A 82 -0.47 -1.06 -24.36
CA PRO A 82 -1.41 -0.62 -25.37
C PRO A 82 -2.68 -0.05 -24.70
N LYS A 83 -3.39 0.85 -25.39
CA LYS A 83 -4.65 1.46 -24.90
C LYS A 83 -5.68 0.43 -24.44
N LYS A 84 -5.72 -0.74 -25.10
CA LYS A 84 -6.61 -1.85 -24.74
C LYS A 84 -6.30 -2.41 -23.35
N ALA A 85 -5.02 -2.51 -22.98
CA ALA A 85 -4.61 -2.94 -21.64
C ALA A 85 -4.99 -1.90 -20.59
N ILE A 86 -4.80 -0.61 -20.87
CA ILE A 86 -5.25 0.49 -19.98
C ILE A 86 -6.75 0.40 -19.72
N LEU A 87 -7.55 0.17 -20.78
CA LEU A 87 -8.99 0.00 -20.66
C LEU A 87 -9.37 -1.21 -19.79
N MET A 88 -8.69 -2.35 -19.97
CA MET A 88 -8.92 -3.54 -19.14
C MET A 88 -8.58 -3.29 -17.67
N LEU A 89 -7.47 -2.61 -17.39
CA LEU A 89 -7.10 -2.21 -16.03
C LEU A 89 -8.17 -1.32 -15.41
N THR A 90 -8.70 -0.34 -16.16
CA THR A 90 -9.81 0.50 -15.69
C THR A 90 -11.04 -0.32 -15.30
N TYR A 91 -11.44 -1.32 -16.10
CA TYR A 91 -12.56 -2.20 -15.77
C TYR A 91 -12.32 -3.01 -14.50
N ILE A 92 -11.11 -3.55 -14.32
CA ILE A 92 -10.74 -4.30 -13.12
C ILE A 92 -10.80 -3.40 -11.90
N TYR A 93 -10.19 -2.21 -11.94
CA TYR A 93 -10.22 -1.25 -10.82
C TYR A 93 -11.64 -0.83 -10.45
N ASN A 94 -12.47 -0.49 -11.43
CA ASN A 94 -13.86 -0.12 -11.18
C ASN A 94 -14.69 -1.29 -10.63
N SER A 95 -14.42 -2.51 -11.08
CA SER A 95 -15.08 -3.71 -10.55
C SER A 95 -14.70 -3.98 -9.10
N MET A 96 -13.41 -3.81 -8.74
CA MET A 96 -12.94 -3.93 -7.36
C MET A 96 -13.59 -2.91 -6.44
N LEU A 97 -13.68 -1.65 -6.86
CA LEU A 97 -14.37 -0.60 -6.10
C LEU A 97 -15.86 -0.89 -5.92
N ARG A 98 -16.53 -1.34 -6.98
CA ARG A 98 -17.96 -1.69 -6.94
C ARG A 98 -18.24 -2.88 -6.03
N LEU A 99 -17.38 -3.90 -6.06
CA LEU A 99 -17.54 -5.12 -5.26
C LEU A 99 -16.92 -4.99 -3.85
N SER A 100 -16.18 -3.92 -3.59
CA SER A 100 -15.33 -3.78 -2.40
C SER A 100 -14.45 -5.00 -2.13
N TYR A 101 -13.97 -5.63 -3.22
CA TYR A 101 -13.15 -6.84 -3.18
C TYR A 101 -11.83 -6.60 -3.91
N PHE A 102 -10.73 -6.93 -3.25
CA PHE A 102 -9.37 -6.80 -3.79
C PHE A 102 -8.71 -8.19 -3.89
N PRO A 103 -8.03 -8.51 -5.01
CA PRO A 103 -7.48 -9.83 -5.26
C PRO A 103 -6.30 -10.11 -4.35
N VAL A 104 -6.32 -11.22 -3.60
CA VAL A 104 -5.31 -11.56 -2.57
C VAL A 104 -3.84 -11.33 -2.98
N LEU A 105 -3.52 -11.53 -4.27
CA LEU A 105 -2.21 -11.28 -4.86
C LEU A 105 -1.72 -9.82 -4.80
N TRP A 106 -2.61 -8.81 -4.62
CA TRP A 106 -2.23 -7.39 -4.53
C TRP A 106 -1.27 -7.09 -3.37
N LYS A 107 -1.28 -7.93 -2.32
CA LYS A 107 -0.47 -7.77 -1.11
C LYS A 107 0.86 -8.56 -1.15
N PHE A 108 1.07 -9.38 -2.18
CA PHE A 108 2.31 -10.14 -2.34
C PHE A 108 3.32 -9.33 -3.14
N SER A 109 4.02 -8.42 -2.45
CA SER A 109 5.26 -7.81 -2.95
C SER A 109 6.40 -8.30 -2.05
N VAL A 110 7.38 -8.98 -2.65
CA VAL A 110 8.64 -9.37 -1.98
C VAL A 110 9.59 -8.19 -1.96
#